data_AF-A0A4R0HVM4-F1
#
_entry.id   AF-A0A4R0HVM4-F1
#
_cell.length_a   1.000
_cell.length_b   1.000
_cell.length_c   1.000
_cell.angle_alpha   90.00
_cell.angle_beta   90.00
_cell.angle_gamma   90.00
#
_symmetry.space_group_name_H-M   'P 1'
#
loop_
_entity.id
_entity.type
_entity.pdbx_description
1 polymer ?
#
loop_
_entity_poly.entity_id
_entity_poly.type
_entity_poly.pdbx_seq_one_letter_code
_entity_poly.pdbx_strand_id
1 'polypeptide(L)'
;MSTAAVAAEVLGRHRSPEATPVVPTPTKAPRRRPRIEGASTDRMPVRGCSGEELGRRASVQAEPATLRLTRRGRMLLTAVSVLVFGAAILVLGLRVAGVLEPGPQFTHTVPVQVAPGQTLWSIAQDTNPGQDPATVVERIANLNNLTTPADITPGQTLQIPVAR
;
A
#
# COMPACT_ATOMS: atom_id res chain seq x y z
N MET A 1 18.71 -27.93 -46.38
CA MET A 1 18.25 -28.77 -45.25
C MET A 1 17.04 -28.06 -44.64
N SER A 2 15.89 -28.10 -45.33
CA SER A 2 14.65 -28.84 -44.96
C SER A 2 13.99 -28.30 -43.69
N THR A 3 12.95 -27.45 -43.70
CA THR A 3 11.51 -27.64 -44.03
C THR A 3 10.75 -28.67 -43.18
N ALA A 4 9.82 -28.20 -42.32
CA ALA A 4 8.50 -28.80 -41.97
C ALA A 4 7.85 -27.92 -40.85
N ALA A 5 6.74 -27.22 -41.09
CA ALA A 5 5.31 -27.66 -41.02
C ALA A 5 4.82 -27.81 -39.56
N VAL A 6 3.98 -26.92 -39.01
CA VAL A 6 2.52 -26.70 -39.22
C VAL A 6 1.61 -27.78 -38.58
N ALA A 7 0.52 -27.30 -37.95
CA ALA A 7 -0.69 -27.99 -37.46
C ALA A 7 -0.62 -28.56 -36.02
N ALA A 8 -1.66 -28.54 -35.18
CA ALA A 8 -3.08 -28.50 -35.48
C ALA A 8 -3.90 -27.90 -34.31
N GLU A 9 -4.78 -26.97 -34.67
CA GLU A 9 -6.09 -26.76 -34.05
C GLU A 9 -7.00 -27.93 -34.48
N VAL A 10 -7.78 -28.54 -33.57
CA VAL A 10 -9.05 -29.24 -33.89
C VAL A 10 -9.72 -29.84 -32.64
N LEU A 11 -10.91 -29.30 -32.36
CA LEU A 11 -12.17 -29.91 -31.88
C LEU A 11 -12.22 -30.78 -30.60
N GLY A 12 -12.98 -30.27 -29.62
CA GLY A 12 -13.54 -31.04 -28.51
C GLY A 12 -14.92 -30.52 -28.10
N ARG A 13 -15.91 -30.68 -29.00
CA ARG A 13 -17.33 -30.33 -28.81
C ARG A 13 -18.02 -31.42 -27.99
N HIS A 14 -18.39 -31.15 -26.75
CA HIS A 14 -19.32 -31.97 -25.94
C HIS A 14 -20.36 -31.04 -25.32
N ARG A 15 -21.52 -30.85 -25.96
CA ARG A 15 -22.80 -31.56 -25.73
C ARG A 15 -23.35 -31.32 -24.31
N SER A 16 -24.34 -30.43 -24.24
CA SER A 16 -25.27 -30.19 -23.12
C SER A 16 -26.04 -31.44 -22.69
N PRO A 17 -26.56 -31.45 -21.46
CA PRO A 17 -27.95 -31.81 -21.17
C PRO A 17 -28.69 -30.57 -20.61
N GLU A 18 -29.75 -30.12 -21.27
CA GLU A 18 -31.14 -30.44 -20.90
C GLU A 18 -31.57 -29.78 -19.58
N ALA A 19 -32.07 -28.55 -19.69
CA ALA A 19 -32.83 -27.88 -18.65
C ALA A 19 -34.24 -27.60 -19.19
N THR A 20 -35.20 -28.19 -18.52
CA THR A 20 -36.65 -28.22 -18.74
C THR A 20 -37.27 -26.82 -18.93
N PRO A 21 -38.29 -26.65 -19.78
CA PRO A 21 -38.96 -25.37 -19.97
C PRO A 21 -39.83 -25.05 -18.76
N VAL A 22 -39.48 -24.00 -18.01
CA VAL A 22 -40.36 -23.43 -16.98
C VAL A 22 -41.34 -22.49 -17.69
N VAL A 23 -42.60 -22.93 -17.72
CA VAL A 23 -43.78 -22.23 -18.24
C VAL A 23 -43.97 -20.89 -17.48
N PRO A 24 -44.22 -19.76 -18.17
CA PRO A 24 -44.49 -18.49 -17.49
C PRO A 24 -45.89 -18.49 -16.85
N THR A 25 -45.94 -18.36 -15.53
CA THR A 25 -47.17 -18.05 -14.79
C THR A 25 -47.68 -16.65 -15.14
N PRO A 26 -48.95 -16.47 -15.52
CA PRO A 26 -49.51 -15.16 -15.82
C PRO A 26 -49.69 -14.33 -14.53
N THR A 27 -48.87 -13.29 -14.37
CA THR A 27 -49.09 -12.26 -13.35
C THR A 27 -50.28 -11.41 -13.77
N LYS A 28 -51.38 -11.57 -13.04
CA LYS A 28 -52.67 -10.93 -13.21
C LYS A 28 -52.55 -9.41 -13.05
N ALA A 29 -52.67 -8.66 -14.14
CA ALA A 29 -52.70 -7.20 -14.11
C ALA A 29 -53.89 -6.68 -13.27
N PRO A 30 -53.72 -5.65 -12.41
CA PRO A 30 -54.83 -5.07 -11.67
C PRO A 30 -55.76 -4.29 -12.60
N ARG A 31 -57.02 -4.72 -12.69
CA ARG A 31 -58.09 -4.03 -13.42
C ARG A 31 -58.30 -2.63 -12.81
N ARG A 32 -58.04 -1.58 -13.60
CA ARG A 32 -58.45 -0.21 -13.26
C ARG A 32 -59.98 -0.14 -13.19
N ARG A 33 -60.53 0.14 -12.02
CA ARG A 33 -61.95 0.52 -11.89
C ARG A 33 -62.13 1.96 -12.41
N PRO A 34 -63.24 2.28 -13.10
CA PRO A 34 -63.53 3.65 -13.50
C PRO A 34 -63.73 4.52 -12.25
N ARG A 35 -63.08 5.68 -12.22
CA ARG A 35 -63.27 6.71 -11.20
C ARG A 35 -64.59 7.41 -11.51
N ILE A 36 -65.59 7.25 -10.63
CA ILE A 36 -66.84 8.00 -10.70
C ILE A 36 -66.52 9.46 -10.37
N GLU A 37 -66.83 10.33 -11.31
CA GLU A 37 -66.69 11.79 -11.21
C GLU A 37 -67.80 12.32 -10.30
N GLY A 38 -67.46 12.98 -9.19
CA GLY A 38 -68.44 13.60 -8.27
C GLY A 38 -68.33 13.27 -6.78
N ALA A 39 -67.45 12.33 -6.37
CA ALA A 39 -67.16 12.10 -4.95
C ALA A 39 -65.89 12.85 -4.52
N SER A 40 -65.95 14.18 -4.54
CA SER A 40 -64.95 15.03 -3.89
C SER A 40 -65.25 15.04 -2.38
N THR A 41 -64.59 14.20 -1.61
CA THR A 41 -64.48 14.42 -0.16
C THR A 41 -63.34 15.38 0.09
N ASP A 42 -63.55 16.64 -0.31
CA ASP A 42 -62.64 17.70 0.09
C ASP A 42 -62.73 17.83 1.62
N ARG A 43 -61.62 17.53 2.30
CA ARG A 43 -61.55 17.63 3.76
C ARG A 43 -61.49 19.11 4.12
N MET A 44 -62.62 19.65 4.55
CA MET A 44 -62.71 20.98 5.15
C MET A 44 -61.60 21.15 6.21
N PRO A 45 -60.77 22.22 6.13
CA PRO A 45 -59.74 22.46 7.13
C PRO A 45 -60.40 22.93 8.42
N VAL A 46 -60.58 22.02 9.38
CA VAL A 46 -60.93 22.38 10.75
C VAL A 46 -59.71 23.07 11.35
N ARG A 47 -59.82 24.38 11.57
CA ARG A 47 -58.83 25.20 12.26
C ARG A 47 -58.82 24.82 13.74
N GLY A 48 -58.04 23.80 14.08
CA GLY A 48 -57.73 23.47 15.47
C GLY A 48 -56.72 24.48 16.02
N CYS A 49 -57.21 25.52 16.68
CA CYS A 49 -56.40 26.28 17.64
C CYS A 49 -56.40 25.51 18.96
N SER A 50 -55.32 24.82 19.31
CA SER A 50 -55.05 24.40 20.70
C SER A 50 -53.61 23.90 20.87
N GLY A 51 -52.89 24.52 21.80
CA GLY A 51 -51.93 23.83 22.66
C GLY A 51 -50.45 24.02 22.31
N GLU A 52 -49.88 25.11 22.79
CA GLU A 52 -48.46 25.25 23.07
C GLU A 52 -47.94 24.19 24.06
N GLU A 53 -46.64 23.93 23.93
CA GLU A 53 -45.75 23.30 24.91
C GLU A 53 -46.08 21.88 25.39
N LEU A 54 -45.32 20.91 24.85
CA LEU A 54 -44.56 19.95 25.66
C LEU A 54 -43.56 19.20 24.76
N GLY A 55 -42.30 19.62 24.83
CA GLY A 55 -41.23 18.66 25.10
C GLY A 55 -40.86 17.65 24.03
N ARG A 56 -40.96 17.96 22.73
CA ARG A 56 -40.16 17.21 21.73
C ARG A 56 -38.87 17.97 21.48
N ARG A 57 -37.87 17.71 22.34
CA ARG A 57 -36.47 17.84 21.93
C ARG A 57 -36.33 16.96 20.70
N ALA A 58 -36.52 17.55 19.53
CA ALA A 58 -36.04 16.98 18.29
C ALA A 58 -34.54 16.86 18.49
N SER A 59 -34.10 15.66 18.85
CA SER A 59 -32.73 15.26 18.58
C SER A 59 -32.53 15.52 17.10
N VAL A 60 -31.92 16.65 16.78
CA VAL A 60 -31.29 16.87 15.49
C VAL A 60 -30.17 15.85 15.48
N GLN A 61 -30.52 14.62 15.10
CA GLN A 61 -29.59 13.64 14.62
C GLN A 61 -28.85 14.39 13.52
N ALA A 62 -27.63 14.83 13.80
CA ALA A 62 -26.77 15.41 12.78
C ALA A 62 -26.54 14.28 11.78
N GLU A 63 -27.41 14.20 10.78
CA GLU A 63 -27.27 13.29 9.67
C GLU A 63 -25.89 13.60 9.08
N PRO A 64 -24.98 12.60 8.99
CA PRO A 64 -23.65 12.87 8.50
C PRO A 64 -23.80 13.45 7.11
N ALA A 65 -23.43 14.73 6.94
CA ALA A 65 -23.52 15.41 5.67
C ALA A 65 -22.87 14.52 4.62
N THR A 66 -23.69 13.93 3.74
CA THR A 66 -23.21 12.98 2.76
C THR A 66 -22.42 13.79 1.73
N LEU A 67 -21.12 13.90 1.97
CA LEU A 67 -20.19 14.57 1.06
C LEU A 67 -20.25 13.86 -0.29
N ARG A 68 -21.06 14.39 -1.21
CA ARG A 68 -21.14 13.92 -2.59
C ARG A 68 -19.89 14.43 -3.31
N LEU A 69 -18.80 13.68 -3.15
CA LEU A 69 -17.62 13.88 -3.97
C LEU A 69 -18.02 13.71 -5.43
N THR A 70 -17.89 14.78 -6.20
CA THR A 70 -17.99 14.72 -7.65
C THR A 70 -16.99 13.67 -8.15
N ARG A 71 -17.26 13.03 -9.28
CA ARG A 71 -16.38 11.98 -9.86
C ARG A 71 -14.90 12.39 -9.88
N ARG A 72 -14.63 13.69 -10.08
CA ARG A 72 -13.30 14.32 -10.03
C ARG A 72 -12.70 14.35 -8.61
N GLY A 73 -13.49 14.68 -7.59
CA GLY A 73 -13.05 14.66 -6.19
C GLY A 73 -12.66 13.25 -5.72
N ARG A 74 -13.39 12.21 -6.15
CA ARG A 74 -13.01 10.83 -5.83
C ARG A 74 -11.70 10.42 -6.51
N MET A 75 -11.45 10.83 -7.76
CA MET A 75 -10.17 10.59 -8.46
C MET A 75 -9.00 11.29 -7.78
N LEU A 76 -9.17 12.54 -7.35
CA LEU A 76 -8.14 13.27 -6.61
C LEU A 76 -7.82 12.59 -5.27
N LEU A 77 -8.84 12.18 -4.52
CA LEU A 77 -8.62 11.46 -3.27
C LEU A 77 -7.88 10.14 -3.48
N THR A 78 -8.22 9.37 -4.52
CA THR A 78 -7.50 8.13 -4.82
C THR A 78 -6.06 8.41 -5.23
N ALA A 79 -5.81 9.45 -6.04
CA ALA A 79 -4.46 9.80 -6.47
C ALA A 79 -3.59 10.26 -5.31
N VAL A 80 -4.12 11.13 -4.44
CA VAL A 80 -3.43 11.58 -3.22
C VAL A 80 -3.19 10.40 -2.28
N SER A 81 -4.18 9.53 -2.09
CA SER A 81 -4.03 8.33 -1.27
C SER A 81 -2.90 7.45 -1.78
N VAL A 82 -2.90 7.10 -3.07
CA VAL A 82 -1.81 6.32 -3.69
C VAL A 82 -0.46 7.00 -3.54
N LEU A 83 -0.39 8.33 -3.72
CA LEU A 83 0.85 9.08 -3.55
C LEU A 83 1.37 8.99 -2.10
N VAL A 84 0.50 9.19 -1.12
CA VAL A 84 0.87 9.15 0.31
C VAL A 84 1.30 7.74 0.70
N PHE A 85 0.52 6.71 0.34
CA PHE A 85 0.89 5.33 0.64
C PHE A 85 2.16 4.90 -0.10
N GLY A 86 2.31 5.28 -1.37
CA GLY A 86 3.51 5.02 -2.16
C GLY A 86 4.75 5.67 -1.54
N ALA A 87 4.66 6.94 -1.13
CA ALA A 87 5.74 7.64 -0.45
C ALA A 87 6.07 6.99 0.91
N ALA A 88 5.07 6.59 1.68
CA ALA A 88 5.29 5.91 2.96
C ALA A 88 6.01 4.57 2.78
N ILE A 89 5.60 3.75 1.81
CA ILE A 89 6.26 2.49 1.46
C ILE A 89 7.70 2.74 1.00
N LEU A 90 7.92 3.75 0.14
CA LEU A 90 9.25 4.11 -0.31
C LEU A 90 10.15 4.52 0.85
N VAL A 91 9.69 5.43 1.71
CA VAL A 91 10.45 5.87 2.89
C VAL A 91 10.76 4.70 3.81
N LEU A 92 9.79 3.82 4.07
CA LEU A 92 10.00 2.63 4.89
C LEU A 92 11.02 1.68 4.24
N GLY A 93 10.92 1.45 2.93
CA GLY A 93 11.88 0.65 2.18
C GLY A 93 13.29 1.21 2.26
N LEU A 94 13.45 2.53 2.13
CA LEU A 94 14.74 3.19 2.26
C LEU A 94 15.28 3.18 3.70
N ARG A 95 14.41 3.18 4.71
CA ARG A 95 14.80 3.00 6.13
C ARG A 95 15.30 1.58 6.38
N VAL A 96 14.60 0.57 5.89
CA VAL A 96 15.01 -0.85 5.98
C VAL A 96 16.34 -1.08 5.25
N ALA A 97 16.55 -0.42 4.11
CA ALA A 97 17.81 -0.46 3.39
C ALA A 97 18.94 0.35 4.05
N GLY A 98 18.72 1.00 5.20
CA GLY A 98 19.71 1.81 5.91
C GLY A 98 20.06 3.14 5.22
N VAL A 99 19.42 3.49 4.10
CA VAL A 99 19.77 4.67 3.28
C VAL A 99 19.44 5.99 3.99
N LEU A 100 18.42 6.02 4.84
CA LEU A 100 18.05 7.23 5.60
C LEU A 100 18.67 7.27 7.00
N GLU A 101 19.44 6.26 7.40
CA GLU A 101 20.15 6.30 8.68
C GLU A 101 21.41 7.18 8.54
N PRO A 102 21.69 8.09 9.50
CA PRO A 102 22.96 8.79 9.53
C PRO A 102 24.09 7.75 9.60
N GLY A 103 24.95 7.71 8.58
CA GLY A 103 26.08 6.79 8.56
C GLY A 103 27.03 7.00 9.76
N PRO A 104 27.90 6.03 10.05
CA PRO A 104 28.82 6.10 11.18
C PRO A 104 29.67 7.38 11.15
N GLN A 105 29.74 8.08 12.27
CA GLN A 105 30.58 9.27 12.42
C GLN A 105 31.99 8.88 12.84
N PHE A 106 32.89 8.79 11.85
CA PHE A 106 34.30 8.54 12.09
C PHE A 106 35.02 9.84 12.48
N THR A 107 35.68 9.84 13.64
CA THR A 107 36.29 11.05 14.21
C THR A 107 37.78 11.17 13.86
N HIS A 108 38.49 10.05 13.79
CA HIS A 108 39.92 10.03 13.50
C HIS A 108 40.33 8.72 12.82
N THR A 109 41.55 8.70 12.27
CA THR A 109 42.12 7.55 11.56
C THR A 109 43.41 7.11 12.24
N VAL A 110 43.60 5.81 12.42
CA VAL A 110 44.77 5.23 13.10
C VAL A 110 45.45 4.21 12.18
N PRO A 111 46.79 4.23 12.03
CA PRO A 111 47.51 3.18 11.31
C PRO A 111 47.59 1.92 12.19
N VAL A 112 47.16 0.78 11.66
CA VAL A 112 47.23 -0.52 12.33
C VAL A 112 47.87 -1.54 11.39
N GLN A 113 48.78 -2.34 11.92
CA GLN A 113 49.42 -3.42 11.19
C GLN A 113 48.58 -4.69 11.32
N VAL A 114 48.29 -5.35 10.20
CA VAL A 114 47.49 -6.57 10.15
C VAL A 114 48.32 -7.75 10.65
N ALA A 115 47.84 -8.43 11.69
CA ALA A 115 48.46 -9.65 12.19
C ALA A 115 48.09 -10.89 11.33
N PRO A 116 48.91 -11.96 11.32
CA PRO A 116 48.55 -13.21 10.66
C PRO A 116 47.23 -13.79 11.19
N GLY A 117 46.32 -14.17 10.29
CA GLY A 117 45.00 -14.70 10.63
C GLY A 117 43.96 -13.63 11.02
N GLN A 118 44.36 -12.36 11.07
CA GLN A 118 43.44 -11.26 11.32
C GLN A 118 42.67 -10.89 10.04
N THR A 119 41.41 -10.51 10.19
CA THR A 119 40.53 -10.10 9.09
C THR A 119 40.08 -8.66 9.26
N LEU A 120 39.68 -7.98 8.19
CA LEU A 120 39.07 -6.65 8.31
C LEU A 120 37.84 -6.68 9.22
N TRP A 121 37.08 -7.78 9.19
CA TRP A 121 35.92 -7.97 10.04
C TRP A 121 36.28 -7.98 11.53
N SER A 122 37.28 -8.78 11.93
CA SER A 122 37.73 -8.83 13.33
C SER A 122 38.31 -7.49 13.78
N ILE A 123 39.05 -6.82 12.89
CA ILE A 123 39.60 -5.49 13.14
C ILE A 123 38.50 -4.45 13.34
N ALA A 124 37.46 -4.49 12.51
CA ALA A 124 36.32 -3.59 12.59
C ALA A 124 35.54 -3.78 13.90
N GLN A 125 35.31 -5.03 14.31
CA GLN A 125 34.65 -5.36 15.58
C GLN A 125 35.47 -4.89 16.79
N ASP A 126 36.78 -5.06 16.77
CA ASP A 126 37.66 -4.63 17.87
C ASP A 126 37.74 -3.09 17.95
N THR A 127 37.83 -2.42 16.81
CA THR A 127 38.05 -0.97 16.78
C THR A 127 36.75 -0.18 16.97
N ASN A 128 35.63 -0.70 16.45
CA ASN A 128 34.33 -0.01 16.41
C ASN A 128 33.18 -0.95 16.85
N PRO A 129 33.15 -1.41 18.11
CA PRO A 129 32.17 -2.41 18.57
C PRO A 129 30.72 -1.91 18.56
N GLY A 130 30.50 -0.59 18.60
CA GLY A 130 29.17 0.02 18.56
C GLY A 130 28.62 0.29 17.15
N GLN A 131 29.37 -0.05 16.10
CA GLN A 131 28.98 0.18 14.71
C GLN A 131 28.77 -1.14 13.99
N ASP A 132 27.98 -1.12 12.91
CA ASP A 132 27.85 -2.26 12.03
C ASP A 132 29.21 -2.62 11.38
N PRO A 133 29.76 -3.83 11.62
CA PRO A 133 31.06 -4.21 11.09
C PRO A 133 31.10 -4.19 9.56
N ALA A 134 30.00 -4.49 8.86
CA ALA A 134 29.98 -4.49 7.40
C ALA A 134 30.23 -3.08 6.85
N THR A 135 29.52 -2.08 7.37
CA THR A 135 29.72 -0.67 7.02
C THR A 135 31.14 -0.18 7.33
N VAL A 136 31.72 -0.59 8.47
CA VAL A 136 33.09 -0.21 8.86
C VAL A 136 34.12 -0.87 7.93
N VAL A 137 33.93 -2.14 7.57
CA VAL A 137 34.80 -2.88 6.65
C VAL A 137 34.81 -2.22 5.27
N GLU A 138 33.64 -1.86 4.73
CA GLU A 138 33.55 -1.12 3.47
C GLU A 138 34.27 0.23 3.56
N ARG A 139 34.15 0.93 4.70
CA ARG A 139 34.85 2.20 4.89
C ARG A 139 36.37 2.01 4.94
N ILE A 140 36.86 0.98 5.63
CA ILE A 140 38.29 0.64 5.68
C ILE A 140 38.80 0.31 4.26
N ALA A 141 38.07 -0.52 3.51
CA ALA A 141 38.42 -0.88 2.15
C ALA A 141 38.53 0.36 1.24
N ASN A 142 37.53 1.24 1.29
CA ASN A 142 37.54 2.50 0.53
C ASN A 142 38.68 3.43 0.94
N LEU A 143 38.97 3.56 2.24
CA LEU A 143 40.05 4.43 2.74
C LEU A 143 41.44 3.95 2.30
N ASN A 144 41.62 2.63 2.19
CA ASN A 144 42.89 2.01 1.82
C ASN A 144 42.97 1.60 0.34
N ASN A 145 41.99 1.97 -0.48
CA ASN A 145 41.89 1.63 -1.90
C ASN A 145 41.97 0.10 -2.16
N LEU A 146 41.32 -0.70 -1.32
CA LEU A 146 41.24 -2.15 -1.51
C LEU A 146 40.12 -2.48 -2.51
N THR A 147 40.43 -3.31 -3.51
CA THR A 147 39.44 -3.77 -4.52
C THR A 147 38.35 -4.63 -3.88
N THR A 148 38.76 -5.52 -2.98
CA THR A 148 37.86 -6.31 -2.17
C THR A 148 38.23 -6.20 -0.69
N PRO A 149 37.27 -6.25 0.24
CA PRO A 149 37.58 -6.26 1.66
C PRO A 149 38.38 -7.50 2.14
N ALA A 150 38.47 -8.54 1.30
CA ALA A 150 39.24 -9.74 1.58
C ALA A 150 40.71 -9.65 1.12
N ASP A 151 41.05 -8.67 0.28
CA ASP A 151 42.42 -8.45 -0.22
C ASP A 151 43.30 -7.75 0.83
N ILE A 152 43.59 -8.45 1.92
CA ILE A 152 44.54 -7.99 2.94
C ILE A 152 45.69 -8.98 3.08
N THR A 153 46.89 -8.45 3.32
CA THR A 153 48.08 -9.27 3.55
C THR A 153 48.59 -9.07 4.98
N PRO A 154 48.99 -10.14 5.69
CA PRO A 154 49.65 -9.99 6.99
C PRO A 154 50.90 -9.10 6.90
N GLY A 155 51.10 -8.23 7.89
CA GLY A 155 52.17 -7.23 7.92
C GLY A 155 51.85 -5.93 7.17
N GLN A 156 50.74 -5.87 6.42
CA GLN A 156 50.27 -4.65 5.78
C GLN A 156 49.84 -3.62 6.84
N THR A 157 50.21 -2.36 6.63
CA THR A 157 49.72 -1.25 7.47
C THR A 157 48.48 -0.66 6.81
N LEU A 158 47.36 -0.69 7.52
CA LEU A 158 46.08 -0.15 7.07
C LEU A 158 45.69 1.04 7.92
N GLN A 159 45.10 2.03 7.27
CA GLN A 159 44.46 3.16 7.90
C GLN A 159 43.06 2.76 8.36
N ILE A 160 42.75 2.90 9.63
CA ILE A 160 41.49 2.45 10.21
C ILE A 160 40.73 3.65 10.76
N PRO A 161 39.48 3.88 10.32
CA PRO A 161 38.65 4.93 10.87
C PRO A 161 38.04 4.48 12.20
N VAL A 162 38.10 5.35 13.20
CA VAL A 162 37.55 5.11 14.55
C VAL A 162 36.35 6.02 14.76
N ALA A 163 35.21 5.39 15.01
CA ALA A 163 33.95 6.02 15.36
C ALA A 163 33.97 6.43 16.84
N ARG A 164 33.25 7.50 17.15
CA ARG A 164 33.07 7.96 18.54
C ARG A 164 32.04 7.13 19.28
#